data_AF-A0A498BY83-F1
#
_entry.id   AF-A0A498BY83-F1
#
_cell.length_a   1.000
_cell.length_b   1.000
_cell.length_c   1.000
_cell.angle_alpha   90.00
_cell.angle_beta   90.00
_cell.angle_gamma   90.00
#
_symmetry.space_group_name_H-M   'P 1'
#
loop_
_entity.id
_entity.type
_entity.pdbx_description
1 polymer ?
#
loop_
_entity_poly.entity_id
_entity_poly.type
_entity_poly.pdbx_seq_one_letter_code
_entity_poly.pdbx_strand_id
1 'polypeptide(L)'
;MNETEARIQEAMNRLLAEISPETDLTGLQDDHSFHQDLDMDSVDFLRLMLGLEQALGVKIPDGDYTQLSTPGGCRRYLRRLLEQHAEPVQGRTDAQVR
;
A
#
# COMPACT_ATOMS: atom_id res chain seq x y z
N MET A 1 0.48 10.47 -16.92
CA MET A 1 0.58 9.52 -15.80
C MET A 1 1.37 10.22 -14.72
N ASN A 2 0.77 10.43 -13.54
CA ASN A 2 1.49 11.06 -12.44
C ASN A 2 2.56 10.10 -11.91
N GLU A 3 3.76 10.59 -11.62
CA GLU A 3 4.86 9.78 -11.09
C GLU A 3 4.46 9.02 -9.82
N THR A 4 3.63 9.64 -8.96
CA THR A 4 3.06 9.01 -7.77
C THR A 4 2.22 7.78 -8.10
N GLU A 5 1.34 7.87 -9.10
CA GLU A 5 0.48 6.74 -9.51
C GLU A 5 1.32 5.59 -10.07
N ALA A 6 2.33 5.90 -10.89
CA ALA A 6 3.25 4.92 -11.42
C ALA A 6 4.00 4.18 -10.29
N ARG A 7 4.50 4.91 -9.29
CA ARG A 7 5.17 4.33 -8.12
C ARG A 7 4.26 3.43 -7.29
N ILE A 8 3.01 3.85 -7.06
CA ILE A 8 2.04 3.03 -6.34
C ILE A 8 1.74 1.75 -7.13
N GLN A 9 1.48 1.87 -8.42
CA GLN A 9 1.17 0.71 -9.28
C GLN A 9 2.34 -0.27 -9.34
N GLU A 10 3.57 0.22 -9.47
CA GLU A 10 4.77 -0.61 -9.47
C GLU A 10 4.95 -1.35 -8.14
N ALA A 11 4.80 -0.64 -7.01
CA ALA A 11 4.90 -1.24 -5.68
C ALA A 11 3.84 -2.33 -5.46
N MET A 12 2.58 -2.06 -5.83
CA MET A 12 1.50 -3.03 -5.74
C MET A 12 1.79 -4.27 -6.60
N ASN A 13 2.14 -4.09 -7.87
CA ASN A 13 2.43 -5.21 -8.78
C ASN A 13 3.59 -6.06 -8.27
N ARG A 14 4.66 -5.41 -7.80
CA ARG A 14 5.82 -6.11 -7.24
C ARG A 14 5.42 -6.94 -6.03
N LEU A 15 4.73 -6.35 -5.06
CA LEU A 15 4.35 -7.03 -3.82
C LEU A 15 3.34 -8.14 -4.06
N LEU A 16 2.35 -7.91 -4.93
CA LEU A 16 1.37 -8.94 -5.29
C LEU A 16 2.08 -10.12 -5.98
N ALA A 17 3.04 -9.87 -6.87
CA ALA A 17 3.84 -10.95 -7.48
C ALA A 17 4.73 -11.69 -6.47
N GLU A 18 5.21 -11.01 -5.41
CA GLU A 18 5.98 -11.64 -4.32
C GLU A 18 5.09 -12.49 -3.39
N ILE A 19 3.87 -12.04 -3.13
CA ILE A 19 2.92 -12.70 -2.21
C ILE A 19 2.17 -13.84 -2.90
N SER A 20 1.65 -13.57 -4.09
CA SER A 20 0.86 -14.51 -4.89
C SER A 20 1.27 -14.40 -6.36
N PRO A 21 2.33 -15.12 -6.77
CA PRO A 21 2.85 -15.08 -8.14
C PRO A 21 1.86 -15.65 -9.17
N GLU A 22 0.86 -16.40 -8.72
CA GLU A 22 -0.24 -16.94 -9.53
C GLU A 22 -1.40 -15.95 -9.71
N THR A 23 -1.38 -14.83 -8.98
CA THR A 23 -2.41 -13.78 -9.13
C THR A 23 -2.28 -13.10 -10.49
N ASP A 24 -3.40 -13.03 -11.20
CA ASP A 24 -3.47 -12.28 -12.45
C ASP A 24 -3.47 -10.77 -12.17
N LEU A 25 -2.35 -10.13 -12.46
CA LEU A 25 -2.19 -8.68 -12.32
C LEU A 25 -2.65 -7.92 -13.57
N THR A 26 -3.06 -8.64 -14.64
CA THR A 26 -3.47 -8.04 -15.90
C THR A 26 -4.89 -7.53 -15.82
N GLY A 27 -5.03 -6.31 -15.31
CA GLY A 27 -6.31 -5.62 -15.23
C GLY A 27 -6.87 -5.51 -13.81
N LEU A 28 -5.98 -5.27 -12.84
CA LEU A 28 -6.33 -4.97 -11.45
C LEU A 28 -7.34 -3.81 -11.36
N GLN A 29 -8.64 -4.12 -11.36
CA GLN A 29 -9.72 -3.13 -11.37
C GLN A 29 -9.83 -2.46 -10.00
N ASP A 30 -10.19 -1.18 -9.98
CA ASP A 30 -10.32 -0.39 -8.74
C ASP A 30 -11.34 -0.98 -7.74
N ASP A 31 -12.39 -1.63 -8.27
CA ASP A 31 -13.51 -2.19 -7.49
C ASP A 31 -13.32 -3.66 -7.08
N HIS A 32 -12.27 -4.34 -7.54
CA HIS A 32 -12.02 -5.73 -7.15
C HIS A 32 -11.58 -5.82 -5.68
N SER A 33 -12.02 -6.84 -4.97
CA SER A 33 -11.61 -7.08 -3.58
C SER A 33 -10.34 -7.92 -3.55
N PHE A 34 -9.34 -7.52 -2.78
CA PHE A 34 -8.13 -8.34 -2.58
C PHE A 34 -8.49 -9.74 -2.04
N HIS A 35 -9.46 -9.81 -1.13
CA HIS A 35 -9.86 -11.06 -0.51
C HIS A 35 -10.72 -11.95 -1.42
N GLN A 36 -11.62 -11.36 -2.22
CA GLN A 36 -12.57 -12.15 -3.01
C GLN A 36 -12.08 -12.42 -4.44
N ASP A 37 -11.44 -11.45 -5.08
CA ASP A 37 -11.05 -11.55 -6.48
C ASP A 37 -9.61 -12.07 -6.65
N LEU A 38 -8.72 -11.75 -5.71
CA LEU A 38 -7.32 -12.20 -5.73
C LEU A 38 -7.05 -13.35 -4.75
N ASP A 39 -8.10 -13.91 -4.13
CA ASP A 39 -8.03 -15.00 -3.16
C ASP A 39 -7.01 -14.77 -2.04
N MET A 40 -6.79 -13.51 -1.65
CA MET A 40 -5.81 -13.17 -0.62
C MET A 40 -6.37 -13.44 0.77
N ASP A 41 -5.65 -14.23 1.56
CA ASP A 41 -5.95 -14.38 2.97
C ASP A 41 -5.55 -13.14 3.79
N SER A 42 -6.04 -13.06 5.03
CA SER A 42 -5.70 -11.97 5.97
C SER A 42 -4.20 -11.77 6.16
N VAL A 43 -3.41 -12.85 6.11
CA VAL A 43 -1.95 -12.78 6.28
C VAL A 43 -1.29 -12.16 5.06
N ASP A 44 -1.76 -12.50 3.87
CA ASP A 44 -1.24 -11.97 2.61
C ASP A 44 -1.61 -10.51 2.43
N PHE A 45 -2.82 -10.14 2.83
CA PHE A 45 -3.22 -8.74 2.88
C PHE A 45 -2.35 -7.91 3.84
N LEU A 46 -2.03 -8.43 5.03
CA LEU A 46 -1.11 -7.77 5.96
C LEU A 46 0.30 -7.63 5.38
N ARG A 47 0.83 -8.66 4.71
CA ARG A 47 2.13 -8.59 4.02
C ARG A 47 2.14 -7.52 2.93
N LEU A 48 1.03 -7.39 2.19
CA LEU A 48 0.87 -6.35 1.18
C LEU A 48 0.92 -4.96 1.81
N MET A 49 0.17 -4.71 2.89
CA MET A 49 0.16 -3.41 3.59
C MET A 49 1.56 -3.04 4.10
N LEU A 50 2.21 -3.95 4.82
CA LEU A 50 3.55 -3.74 5.36
C LEU A 50 4.58 -3.53 4.24
N GLY A 51 4.46 -4.26 3.13
CA GLY A 51 5.30 -4.08 1.96
C GLY A 51 5.13 -2.70 1.32
N LEU A 52 3.89 -2.21 1.22
CA LEU A 52 3.57 -0.90 0.65
C LEU A 52 4.11 0.23 1.53
N GLU A 53 3.96 0.12 2.84
CA GLU A 53 4.55 1.06 3.82
C GLU A 53 6.06 1.19 3.61
N GLN A 54 6.76 0.06 3.52
CA GLN A 54 8.21 0.02 3.36
C GLN A 54 8.67 0.51 1.99
N ALA A 55 7.95 0.15 0.92
CA ALA A 55 8.30 0.52 -0.45
C ALA A 55 8.07 2.02 -0.73
N LEU A 56 7.02 2.59 -0.15
CA LEU A 56 6.63 3.98 -0.35
C LEU A 56 7.12 4.92 0.75
N GLY A 57 7.60 4.37 1.88
CA GLY A 57 8.05 5.15 3.03
C GLY A 57 6.90 5.83 3.79
N VAL A 58 5.71 5.23 3.76
CA VAL A 58 4.50 5.75 4.42
C VAL A 58 4.12 4.88 5.61
N LYS A 59 3.27 5.40 6.50
CA LYS A 59 2.70 4.63 7.60
C LYS A 59 1.19 4.49 7.43
N ILE A 60 0.68 3.27 7.46
CA ILE A 60 -0.72 2.93 7.33
C ILE A 60 -1.20 2.43 8.70
N PRO A 61 -2.09 3.14 9.40
CA PRO A 61 -2.65 2.63 10.65
C PRO A 61 -3.59 1.45 10.39
N ASP A 62 -3.57 0.45 11.28
CA ASP A 62 -4.35 -0.79 11.12
C ASP A 62 -5.86 -0.55 11.05
N GLY A 63 -6.35 0.54 11.66
CA GLY A 63 -7.76 0.94 11.59
C GLY A 63 -8.23 1.33 10.19
N ASP A 64 -7.31 1.67 9.29
CA ASP A 64 -7.62 2.08 7.91
C ASP A 64 -7.53 0.92 6.90
N TYR A 65 -7.11 -0.27 7.33
CA TYR A 65 -7.01 -1.47 6.48
C TYR A 65 -8.31 -1.82 5.76
N THR A 66 -9.47 -1.53 6.36
CA THR A 66 -10.77 -1.74 5.70
C THR A 66 -10.96 -0.83 4.48
N GLN A 67 -10.35 0.37 4.45
CA GLN A 67 -10.41 1.27 3.30
C GLN A 67 -9.46 0.84 2.16
N LEU A 68 -8.54 -0.08 2.47
CA LEU A 68 -7.51 -0.59 1.57
C LEU A 68 -7.89 -1.97 0.99
N SER A 69 -9.11 -2.45 1.24
CA SER A 69 -9.58 -3.77 0.81
C SER A 69 -9.74 -3.93 -0.71
N THR A 70 -9.67 -2.84 -1.47
CA THR A 70 -9.68 -2.85 -2.93
C THR A 70 -8.46 -2.11 -3.50
N PRO A 71 -7.98 -2.46 -4.70
CA PRO A 71 -6.89 -1.77 -5.37
C PRO A 71 -7.13 -0.27 -5.53
N GLY A 72 -8.37 0.13 -5.82
CA GLY A 72 -8.70 1.54 -5.99
C GLY A 72 -8.74 2.32 -4.68
N GLY A 73 -9.26 1.70 -3.62
CA GLY A 73 -9.15 2.22 -2.26
C GLY A 73 -7.69 2.42 -1.86
N CYS A 74 -6.88 1.38 -2.12
CA CYS A 74 -5.44 1.39 -1.88
C CYS A 74 -4.73 2.52 -2.62
N ARG A 75 -4.88 2.62 -3.95
CA ARG A 75 -4.30 3.69 -4.77
C ARG A 75 -4.69 5.08 -4.28
N ARG A 76 -5.99 5.29 -4.02
CA ARG A 76 -6.51 6.59 -3.60
C ARG A 76 -5.97 6.99 -2.23
N TYR A 77 -5.89 6.05 -1.30
CA TYR A 77 -5.38 6.29 0.05
C TYR A 77 -3.88 6.57 0.05
N LEU A 78 -3.09 5.73 -0.62
CA LEU A 78 -1.64 5.89 -0.75
C LEU A 78 -1.26 7.17 -1.47
N ARG A 79 -2.00 7.53 -2.53
CA ARG A 79 -1.80 8.80 -3.23
C ARG A 79 -1.97 9.97 -2.26
N ARG A 80 -3.04 9.98 -1.47
CA ARG A 80 -3.26 11.02 -0.45
C ARG A 80 -2.15 11.05 0.58
N LEU A 81 -1.68 9.90 1.06
CA LEU A 81 -0.56 9.85 2.01
C LEU A 81 0.72 10.41 1.40
N LEU A 82 1.07 10.03 0.18
CA LEU A 82 2.28 10.53 -0.49
C LEU A 82 2.20 12.02 -0.81
N GLU A 83 1.02 12.52 -1.17
CA GLU A 83 0.76 13.95 -1.35
C GLU A 83 0.86 14.73 -0.02
N GLN A 84 0.47 14.12 1.10
CA GLN A 84 0.55 14.72 2.45
C GLN A 84 1.96 14.61 3.07
N HIS A 85 2.69 13.54 2.76
CA HIS A 85 4.06 13.27 3.21
C HIS A 85 5.13 13.85 2.27
N ALA A 86 4.75 14.65 1.27
CA ALA A 86 5.69 15.46 0.50
C ALA A 86 6.41 16.54 1.35
N GLU A 87 6.01 16.70 2.62
CA GLU A 87 6.76 17.43 3.62
C GLU A 87 7.73 16.51 4.37
N PRO A 88 8.99 16.93 4.59
CA PRO A 88 10.01 16.08 5.17
C PRO A 88 9.61 15.65 6.57
N VAL A 89 9.65 14.34 6.85
CA VAL A 89 9.61 13.78 8.20
C VAL A 89 10.90 14.20 8.93
N GLN A 90 10.98 15.47 9.34
CA GLN A 90 11.87 15.94 10.40
C GLN A 90 11.13 15.73 11.72
N GLY A 91 11.41 14.62 12.39
CA GLY A 91 10.73 14.34 13.66
C GLY A 91 10.96 12.97 14.25
N ARG A 92 12.21 12.49 14.28
CA ARG A 92 12.60 11.57 15.36
C ARG A 92 13.58 12.30 16.28
N THR A 93 13.08 13.35 16.92
CA THR A 93 13.68 13.88 18.13
C THR A 93 13.22 12.97 19.26
N ASP A 94 13.86 11.81 19.43
CA ASP A 94 13.94 11.23 20.77
C ASP A 94 15.18 11.83 21.44
N ALA A 95 14.97 13.01 21.99
CA ALA A 95 15.73 13.43 23.14
C ALA A 95 15.00 12.84 24.35
N GLN A 96 15.63 11.92 25.09
CA GLN A 96 15.58 11.94 26.55
C GLN A 96 16.65 11.06 27.21
N VAL A 97 17.48 11.72 28.02
CA VAL A 97 18.06 11.27 29.31
C VAL A 97 19.00 10.06 29.24
N ARG A 98 20.33 10.19 29.34
CA ARG A 98 21.08 10.80 30.44
C ARG A 98 22.56 10.91 30.07
#